data_AF-A0A838VDR3-F1
#
_entry.id   AF-A0A838VDR3-F1
#
_cell.length_a   1.000
_cell.length_b   1.000
_cell.length_c   1.000
_cell.angle_alpha   90.00
_cell.angle_beta   90.00
_cell.angle_gamma   90.00
#
_symmetry.space_group_name_H-M   'P 1'
#
loop_
_entity.id
_entity.type
_entity.pdbx_description
1 polymer ?
#
loop_
_entity_poly.entity_id
_entity_poly.type
_entity_poly.pdbx_seq_one_letter_code
_entity_poly.pdbx_strand_id
1 'polypeptide(L)'
;NTTDTRKYQTLNRYNRLFDNGQYTASAVMLAADLRSDRDSSRVADAMNLVTDMALSLNGHPHYEKAWLKLATFCGQNTVTIKTIDAIYTYLLIFQQMKDTRADDFERTAKALLKAYETTDTLRAAVSCANGIHSWRGRMAYELLAAADYLTQATIQLLIDGNLSYIREKLQSGLRRLTGALYEGVRESDTPTMFSFKGTYFPDENDRR
;
A
#
# COMPACT_ATOMS: atom_id res chain seq x y z
N ASN A 1 -36.88 -2.90 10.08
CA ASN A 1 -36.56 -4.08 10.91
C ASN A 1 -35.61 -5.11 10.29
N THR A 2 -35.41 -5.20 8.97
CA THR A 2 -34.44 -6.13 8.34
C THR A 2 -32.97 -5.80 8.61
N THR A 3 -32.62 -4.51 8.69
CA THR A 3 -31.26 -4.04 9.00
C THR A 3 -30.81 -4.42 10.41
N ASP A 4 -31.71 -4.35 11.38
CA ASP A 4 -31.40 -4.69 12.78
C ASP A 4 -31.19 -6.20 12.93
N THR A 5 -32.04 -7.03 12.30
CA THR A 5 -31.86 -8.49 12.30
C THR A 5 -30.51 -8.90 11.72
N ARG A 6 -30.06 -8.24 10.65
CA ARG A 6 -28.75 -8.51 10.02
C ARG A 6 -27.58 -8.12 10.94
N LYS A 7 -27.69 -6.99 11.65
CA LYS A 7 -26.69 -6.56 12.65
C LYS A 7 -26.58 -7.57 13.79
N TYR A 8 -27.70 -8.02 14.35
CA TYR A 8 -27.71 -9.03 15.42
C TYR A 8 -27.09 -10.36 14.98
N GLN A 9 -27.42 -10.85 13.78
CA GLN A 9 -26.83 -12.08 13.25
C GLN A 9 -25.32 -11.96 13.05
N THR A 10 -24.85 -10.80 12.58
CA THR A 10 -23.43 -10.51 12.36
C THR A 10 -22.65 -10.49 13.67
N LEU A 11 -23.17 -9.79 14.68
CA LEU A 11 -22.56 -9.72 16.02
C LEU A 11 -22.54 -11.10 16.69
N ASN A 12 -23.61 -11.88 16.56
CA ASN A 12 -23.66 -13.24 17.09
C ASN A 12 -22.60 -14.14 16.45
N ARG A 13 -22.39 -14.01 15.14
CA ARG A 13 -21.35 -14.78 14.44
C ARG A 13 -19.94 -14.35 14.90
N TYR A 14 -19.68 -13.04 14.95
CA TYR A 14 -18.42 -12.50 15.45
C TYR A 14 -18.11 -13.03 16.85
N ASN A 15 -19.05 -12.90 17.79
CA ASN A 15 -18.87 -13.33 19.18
C ASN A 15 -18.59 -14.84 19.32
N ARG A 16 -19.16 -15.69 18.44
CA ARG A 16 -18.89 -17.13 18.44
C ARG A 16 -17.50 -17.50 17.95
N LEU A 17 -16.97 -16.71 17.00
CA LEU A 17 -15.68 -16.94 16.37
C LEU A 17 -14.53 -16.22 17.08
N PHE A 18 -14.84 -15.30 17.97
CA PHE A 18 -13.84 -14.46 18.65
C PHE A 18 -12.83 -15.30 19.43
N ASP A 19 -11.57 -15.23 19.02
CA ASP A 19 -10.43 -15.84 19.70
C ASP A 19 -9.68 -14.78 20.50
N ASN A 20 -9.94 -14.74 21.81
CA ASN A 20 -9.29 -13.79 22.72
C ASN A 20 -7.77 -13.94 22.77
N GLY A 21 -7.26 -15.16 22.59
CA GLY A 21 -5.82 -15.44 22.62
C GLY A 21 -5.11 -14.80 21.44
N GLN A 22 -5.61 -15.04 20.22
CA GLN A 22 -5.05 -14.43 19.00
C GLN A 22 -5.26 -12.92 18.95
N TYR A 23 -6.42 -12.43 19.43
CA TYR A 23 -6.69 -11.00 19.55
C TYR A 23 -5.69 -10.32 20.49
N THR A 24 -5.46 -10.89 21.67
CA THR A 24 -4.52 -10.33 22.65
C THR A 24 -3.07 -10.41 22.16
N ALA A 25 -2.69 -11.50 21.51
CA ALA A 25 -1.36 -11.63 20.91
C ALA A 25 -1.12 -10.57 19.83
N SER A 26 -2.10 -10.32 18.96
CA SER A 26 -2.03 -9.27 17.94
C SER A 26 -1.87 -7.88 18.56
N ALA A 27 -2.57 -7.59 19.66
CA ALA A 27 -2.44 -6.32 20.39
C ALA A 27 -1.03 -6.11 20.96
N VAL A 28 -0.41 -7.16 21.52
CA VAL A 28 0.96 -7.11 22.03
C VAL A 28 1.97 -6.85 20.90
N MET A 29 1.80 -7.51 19.75
CA MET A 29 2.67 -7.30 18.59
C MET A 29 2.53 -5.89 18.01
N LEU A 30 1.29 -5.38 17.91
CA LEU A 30 1.04 -4.00 17.50
C LEU A 30 1.63 -2.98 18.48
N ALA A 31 1.54 -3.21 19.79
CA ALA A 31 2.16 -2.36 20.80
C ALA A 31 3.68 -2.23 20.58
N ALA A 32 4.35 -3.36 20.31
CA ALA A 32 5.77 -3.39 20.00
C ALA A 32 6.11 -2.61 18.71
N ASP A 33 5.40 -2.87 17.61
CA ASP A 33 5.64 -2.20 16.32
C ASP A 33 5.37 -0.68 16.41
N LEU A 34 4.34 -0.28 17.15
CA LEU A 34 3.96 1.12 17.37
C LEU A 34 4.81 1.82 18.43
N ARG A 35 5.72 1.09 19.10
CA ARG A 35 6.55 1.58 20.23
C ARG A 35 5.71 2.29 21.28
N SER A 36 4.59 1.69 21.63
CA SER A 36 3.57 2.26 22.53
C SER A 36 3.16 1.21 23.56
N ASP A 37 2.63 1.65 24.71
CA ASP A 37 2.07 0.72 25.69
C ASP A 37 0.86 -0.01 25.10
N ARG A 38 0.67 -1.27 25.49
CA ARG A 38 -0.45 -2.10 25.02
C ARG A 38 -1.82 -1.46 25.28
N ASP A 39 -1.95 -0.76 26.42
CA ASP A 39 -3.20 -0.11 26.82
C ASP A 39 -3.31 1.35 26.33
N SER A 40 -2.38 1.80 25.48
CA SER A 40 -2.44 3.14 24.90
C SER A 40 -3.61 3.29 23.93
N SER A 41 -4.11 4.52 23.80
CA SER A 41 -5.14 4.85 22.80
C SER A 41 -4.73 4.46 21.39
N ARG A 42 -3.44 4.61 21.05
CA ARG A 42 -2.90 4.25 19.74
C ARG A 42 -3.04 2.76 19.41
N VAL A 43 -2.78 1.89 20.38
CA VAL A 43 -2.94 0.43 20.22
C VAL A 43 -4.42 0.07 20.22
N ALA A 44 -5.24 0.71 21.06
CA ALA A 44 -6.68 0.51 21.06
C ALA A 44 -7.31 0.88 19.70
N ASP A 45 -6.91 2.00 19.11
CA ASP A 45 -7.36 2.43 17.78
C ASP A 45 -6.95 1.44 16.68
N ALA A 46 -5.73 0.90 16.76
CA ALA A 46 -5.27 -0.16 15.84
C ALA A 46 -6.11 -1.44 15.97
N MET A 47 -6.42 -1.86 17.20
CA MET A 47 -7.25 -3.05 17.46
C MET A 47 -8.72 -2.83 17.08
N ASN A 48 -9.21 -1.59 17.12
CA ASN A 48 -10.52 -1.25 16.56
C ASN A 48 -10.56 -1.49 15.05
N LEU A 49 -9.49 -1.18 14.30
CA LEU A 49 -9.43 -1.49 12.87
C LEU A 49 -9.42 -2.99 12.60
N VAL A 50 -8.75 -3.79 13.44
CA VAL A 50 -8.80 -5.26 13.35
C VAL A 50 -10.22 -5.78 13.62
N THR A 51 -10.91 -5.20 14.60
CA THR A 51 -12.29 -5.54 14.94
C THR A 51 -13.27 -5.16 13.82
N ASP A 52 -13.15 -3.96 13.27
CA ASP A 52 -13.94 -3.49 12.12
C ASP A 52 -13.77 -4.41 10.92
N MET A 53 -12.54 -4.87 10.67
CA MET A 53 -12.24 -5.81 9.60
C MET A 53 -12.87 -7.19 9.85
N ALA A 54 -12.76 -7.73 11.06
CA ALA A 54 -13.45 -8.97 11.42
C ALA A 54 -14.98 -8.85 11.28
N LEU A 55 -15.58 -7.73 11.69
CA LEU A 55 -17.01 -7.47 11.50
C LEU A 55 -17.38 -7.36 10.02
N SER A 56 -16.52 -6.76 9.20
CA SER A 56 -16.68 -6.70 7.75
C SER A 56 -16.72 -8.08 7.11
N LEU A 57 -15.83 -8.98 7.51
CA LEU A 57 -15.79 -10.38 7.04
C LEU A 57 -17.04 -11.17 7.45
N ASN A 58 -17.65 -10.82 8.58
CA ASN A 58 -18.95 -11.39 9.00
C ASN A 58 -20.16 -10.78 8.25
N GLY A 59 -19.95 -9.81 7.36
CA GLY A 59 -21.00 -9.22 6.51
C GLY A 59 -21.67 -7.97 7.08
N HIS A 60 -21.01 -7.27 8.03
CA HIS A 60 -21.55 -6.03 8.58
C HIS A 60 -21.53 -4.90 7.53
N PRO A 61 -22.67 -4.22 7.25
CA PRO A 61 -22.79 -3.28 6.14
C PRO A 61 -22.00 -1.98 6.31
N HIS A 62 -21.61 -1.62 7.54
CA HIS A 62 -20.89 -0.36 7.80
C HIS A 62 -19.37 -0.47 7.65
N TYR A 63 -18.82 -1.68 7.49
CA TYR A 63 -17.39 -1.93 7.53
C TYR A 63 -16.80 -2.41 6.21
N GLU A 64 -17.48 -2.20 5.07
CA GLU A 64 -17.07 -2.71 3.76
C GLU A 64 -15.61 -2.36 3.38
N LYS A 65 -15.16 -1.14 3.69
CA LYS A 65 -13.78 -0.65 3.45
C LYS A 65 -12.81 -0.88 4.63
N ALA A 66 -13.18 -1.66 5.65
CA ALA A 66 -12.32 -1.86 6.84
C ALA A 66 -10.97 -2.51 6.50
N TRP A 67 -10.94 -3.43 5.53
CA TRP A 67 -9.71 -4.08 5.05
C TRP A 67 -8.69 -3.05 4.56
N LEU A 68 -9.15 -2.06 3.79
CA LEU A 68 -8.32 -1.00 3.22
C LEU A 68 -7.80 -0.05 4.29
N LYS A 69 -8.66 0.33 5.26
CA LYS A 69 -8.27 1.18 6.38
C LYS A 69 -7.20 0.50 7.25
N LEU A 70 -7.36 -0.78 7.54
CA LEU A 70 -6.38 -1.56 8.29
C LEU A 70 -5.07 -1.70 7.51
N ALA A 71 -5.11 -2.02 6.21
CA ALA A 71 -3.92 -2.10 5.37
C ALA A 71 -3.16 -0.76 5.31
N THR A 72 -3.90 0.33 5.14
CA THR A 72 -3.35 1.70 5.14
C THR A 72 -2.66 2.02 6.47
N PHE A 73 -3.32 1.69 7.59
CA PHE A 73 -2.75 1.87 8.91
C PHE A 73 -1.43 1.09 9.06
N CYS A 74 -1.40 -0.18 8.67
CA CYS A 74 -0.20 -1.02 8.77
C CYS A 74 0.97 -0.42 7.99
N GLY A 75 0.74 0.00 6.73
CA GLY A 75 1.76 0.61 5.91
C GLY A 75 2.31 1.92 6.49
N GLN A 76 1.41 2.83 6.89
CA GLN A 76 1.79 4.16 7.41
C GLN A 76 2.49 4.10 8.76
N ASN A 77 2.20 3.08 9.58
CA ASN A 77 2.78 2.92 10.91
C ASN A 77 3.93 1.91 10.95
N THR A 78 4.45 1.50 9.79
CA THR A 78 5.57 0.55 9.68
C THR A 78 5.33 -0.75 10.48
N VAL A 79 4.07 -1.23 10.49
CA VAL A 79 3.73 -2.50 11.14
C VAL A 79 4.45 -3.62 10.42
N THR A 80 5.15 -4.47 11.17
CA THR A 80 6.04 -5.46 10.58
C THR A 80 5.26 -6.54 9.83
N ILE A 81 5.89 -7.16 8.83
CA ILE A 81 5.31 -8.29 8.08
C ILE A 81 4.82 -9.39 9.03
N LYS A 82 5.60 -9.70 10.07
CA LYS A 82 5.24 -10.71 11.07
C LYS A 82 3.92 -10.37 11.78
N THR A 83 3.72 -9.10 12.15
CA THR A 83 2.46 -8.64 12.77
C THR A 83 1.31 -8.62 11.78
N ILE A 84 1.56 -8.23 10.53
CA ILE A 84 0.55 -8.32 9.45
C ILE A 84 0.10 -9.77 9.26
N ASP A 85 1.02 -10.73 9.24
CA ASP A 85 0.73 -12.16 9.09
C ASP A 85 -0.08 -12.72 10.26
N ALA A 86 0.21 -12.28 11.48
CA ALA A 86 -0.54 -12.66 12.68
C ALA A 86 -1.98 -12.11 12.62
N ILE A 87 -2.16 -10.84 12.22
CA ILE A 87 -3.47 -10.24 12.03
C ILE A 87 -4.23 -10.96 10.91
N TYR A 88 -3.58 -11.24 9.78
CA TYR A 88 -4.17 -11.99 8.67
C TYR A 88 -4.66 -13.37 9.13
N THR A 89 -3.84 -14.11 9.87
CA THR A 89 -4.19 -15.42 10.43
C THR A 89 -5.43 -15.34 11.33
N TYR A 90 -5.52 -14.31 12.18
CA TYR A 90 -6.69 -14.06 13.00
C TYR A 90 -7.94 -13.74 12.15
N LEU A 91 -7.79 -12.93 11.09
CA LEU A 91 -8.88 -12.55 10.21
C LEU A 91 -9.44 -13.73 9.40
N LEU A 92 -8.61 -14.73 9.06
CA LEU A 92 -9.05 -15.93 8.36
C LEU A 92 -10.13 -16.72 9.11
N ILE A 93 -10.20 -16.61 10.44
CA ILE A 93 -11.26 -17.22 11.27
C ILE A 93 -12.65 -16.72 10.84
N PHE A 94 -12.74 -15.46 10.42
CA PHE A 94 -14.00 -14.80 10.06
C PHE A 94 -14.31 -14.87 8.56
N GLN A 95 -13.30 -15.13 7.72
CA GLN A 95 -13.44 -15.11 6.26
C GLN A 95 -14.43 -16.17 5.78
N GLN A 96 -15.33 -15.76 4.87
CA GLN A 96 -16.33 -16.64 4.26
C GLN A 96 -15.80 -17.26 2.97
N MET A 97 -16.40 -18.37 2.56
CA MET A 97 -16.07 -19.00 1.27
C MET A 97 -16.25 -17.98 0.14
N LYS A 98 -15.23 -17.83 -0.72
CA LYS A 98 -15.15 -16.85 -1.83
C LYS A 98 -14.94 -15.38 -1.44
N ASP A 99 -14.86 -15.07 -0.15
CA ASP A 99 -14.41 -13.75 0.31
C ASP A 99 -12.88 -13.71 0.26
N THR A 100 -12.30 -12.66 -0.32
CA THR A 100 -10.85 -12.47 -0.49
C THR A 100 -10.31 -11.32 0.36
N ARG A 101 -11.16 -10.66 1.17
CA ARG A 101 -10.79 -9.38 1.79
C ARG A 101 -9.66 -9.50 2.81
N ALA A 102 -9.47 -10.65 3.48
CA ALA A 102 -8.30 -10.84 4.34
C ALA A 102 -7.02 -10.97 3.50
N ASP A 103 -7.09 -11.66 2.36
CA ASP A 103 -5.98 -11.79 1.41
C ASP A 103 -5.61 -10.42 0.78
N ASP A 104 -6.63 -9.64 0.40
CA ASP A 104 -6.47 -8.28 -0.12
C ASP A 104 -5.87 -7.35 0.94
N PHE A 105 -6.30 -7.47 2.20
CA PHE A 105 -5.67 -6.78 3.34
C PHE A 105 -4.17 -7.10 3.44
N GLU A 106 -3.82 -8.39 3.53
CA GLU A 106 -2.45 -8.84 3.78
C GLU A 106 -1.52 -8.34 2.67
N ARG A 107 -1.90 -8.56 1.41
CA ARG A 107 -1.12 -8.17 0.24
C ARG A 107 -0.98 -6.65 0.14
N THR A 108 -2.06 -5.92 0.37
CA THR A 108 -2.04 -4.45 0.31
C THR A 108 -1.19 -3.86 1.44
N ALA A 109 -1.31 -4.38 2.67
CA ALA A 109 -0.52 -3.92 3.81
C ALA A 109 0.98 -4.14 3.57
N LYS A 110 1.37 -5.32 3.06
CA LYS A 110 2.77 -5.64 2.71
C LYS A 110 3.29 -4.75 1.59
N ALA A 111 2.49 -4.54 0.54
CA ALA A 111 2.86 -3.65 -0.57
C ALA A 111 3.06 -2.21 -0.10
N LEU A 112 2.14 -1.69 0.72
CA LEU A 112 2.24 -0.36 1.31
C LEU A 112 3.46 -0.21 2.21
N LEU A 113 3.72 -1.18 3.07
CA LEU A 113 4.91 -1.18 3.92
C LEU A 113 6.19 -1.03 3.09
N LYS A 114 6.34 -1.85 2.04
CA LYS A 114 7.51 -1.77 1.15
C LYS A 114 7.59 -0.47 0.37
N ALA A 115 6.46 0.05 -0.11
CA ALA A 115 6.44 1.35 -0.79
C ALA A 115 6.88 2.48 0.16
N TYR A 116 6.39 2.51 1.40
CA TYR A 116 6.82 3.50 2.40
C TYR A 116 8.29 3.34 2.80
N GLU A 117 8.78 2.12 3.04
CA GLU A 117 10.20 1.85 3.36
C GLU A 117 11.16 2.38 2.26
N THR A 118 10.76 2.27 0.99
CA THR A 118 11.60 2.72 -0.13
C THR A 118 11.60 4.24 -0.33
N THR A 119 10.62 4.96 0.20
CA THR A 119 10.40 6.37 -0.12
C THR A 119 11.59 7.25 0.30
N ASP A 120 12.08 7.10 1.53
CA ASP A 120 13.20 7.92 2.02
C ASP A 120 14.53 7.53 1.36
N THR A 121 14.71 6.24 1.08
CA THR A 121 15.90 5.74 0.36
C THR A 121 15.95 6.29 -1.07
N LEU A 122 14.80 6.31 -1.77
CA LEU A 122 14.70 6.90 -3.11
C LEU A 122 14.99 8.40 -3.09
N ARG A 123 14.42 9.15 -2.13
CA ARG A 123 14.71 10.59 -1.99
C ARG A 123 16.19 10.86 -1.73
N ALA A 124 16.84 10.05 -0.88
CA ALA A 124 18.26 10.14 -0.65
C ALA A 124 19.06 9.88 -1.93
N ALA A 125 18.71 8.84 -2.69
CA ALA A 125 19.35 8.52 -3.97
C ALA A 125 19.20 9.67 -4.99
N VAL A 126 18.01 10.27 -5.10
CA VAL A 126 17.76 11.45 -5.94
C VAL A 126 18.67 12.61 -5.53
N SER A 127 18.79 12.88 -4.22
CA SER A 127 19.66 13.94 -3.69
C SER A 127 21.13 13.70 -4.05
N CYS A 128 21.63 12.46 -3.90
CA CYS A 128 22.99 12.11 -4.29
C CYS A 128 23.23 12.27 -5.80
N ALA A 129 22.27 11.84 -6.63
CA ALA A 129 22.40 11.91 -8.09
C ALA A 129 22.36 13.34 -8.64
N ASN A 130 21.67 14.27 -7.96
CA ASN A 130 21.56 15.67 -8.36
C ASN A 130 22.93 16.38 -8.48
N GLY A 131 23.94 15.94 -7.73
CA GLY A 131 25.30 16.49 -7.80
C GLY A 131 26.14 15.99 -8.99
N ILE A 132 25.64 15.03 -9.78
CA ILE A 132 26.42 14.41 -10.84
C ILE A 132 26.19 15.16 -12.16
N HIS A 133 27.23 15.85 -12.64
CA HIS A 133 27.12 16.70 -13.82
C HIS A 133 27.28 15.98 -15.16
N SER A 134 27.75 14.73 -15.20
CA SER A 134 27.84 13.97 -16.45
C SER A 134 26.45 13.67 -17.01
N TRP A 135 26.32 13.46 -18.32
CA TRP A 135 25.00 13.11 -18.91
C TRP A 135 24.43 11.82 -18.33
N ARG A 136 25.27 10.83 -18.01
CA ARG A 136 24.88 9.59 -17.32
C ARG A 136 24.35 9.89 -15.92
N GLY A 137 24.98 10.83 -15.21
CA GLY A 137 24.54 11.30 -13.90
C GLY A 137 23.19 11.99 -13.93
N ARG A 138 23.00 12.93 -14.87
CA ARG A 138 21.72 13.61 -15.09
C ARG A 138 20.62 12.64 -15.49
N MET A 139 20.93 11.68 -16.37
CA MET A 139 20.00 10.61 -16.73
C MET A 139 19.62 9.76 -15.51
N ALA A 140 20.58 9.35 -14.67
CA ALA A 140 20.31 8.60 -13.45
C ALA A 140 19.46 9.39 -12.46
N TYR A 141 19.73 10.69 -12.29
CA TYR A 141 18.90 11.60 -11.48
C TYR A 141 17.44 11.62 -11.95
N GLU A 142 17.21 11.79 -13.25
CA GLU A 142 15.86 11.80 -13.82
C GLU A 142 15.15 10.44 -13.64
N LEU A 143 15.85 9.32 -13.81
CA LEU A 143 15.28 7.98 -13.56
C LEU A 143 14.93 7.75 -12.09
N LEU A 144 15.78 8.15 -11.16
CA LEU A 144 15.52 8.04 -9.72
C LEU A 144 14.34 8.95 -9.30
N ALA A 145 14.25 10.16 -9.86
CA ALA A 145 13.13 11.06 -9.62
C ALA A 145 11.83 10.51 -10.21
N ALA A 146 11.88 9.86 -11.38
CA ALA A 146 10.73 9.16 -11.94
C ALA A 146 10.26 8.03 -11.00
N ALA A 147 11.18 7.23 -10.47
CA ALA A 147 10.86 6.15 -9.55
C ALA A 147 10.19 6.64 -8.25
N ASP A 148 10.64 7.78 -7.69
CA ASP A 148 10.00 8.41 -6.53
C ASP A 148 8.55 8.82 -6.85
N TYR A 149 8.31 9.51 -7.97
CA TYR A 149 6.95 9.89 -8.37
C TYR A 149 6.04 8.67 -8.61
N LEU A 150 6.54 7.63 -9.26
CA LEU A 150 5.77 6.41 -9.51
C LEU A 150 5.47 5.66 -8.20
N THR A 151 6.41 5.62 -7.26
CA THR A 151 6.20 5.05 -5.92
C THR A 151 5.11 5.81 -5.16
N GLN A 152 5.12 7.14 -5.21
CA GLN A 152 4.06 7.97 -4.62
C GLN A 152 2.69 7.70 -5.27
N ALA A 153 2.63 7.54 -6.59
CA ALA A 153 1.41 7.17 -7.28
C ALA A 153 0.91 5.78 -6.86
N THR A 154 1.80 4.79 -6.74
CA THR A 154 1.49 3.45 -6.25
C THR A 154 0.89 3.48 -4.84
N ILE A 155 1.50 4.22 -3.90
CA ILE A 155 0.96 4.37 -2.55
C ILE A 155 -0.47 4.92 -2.61
N GLN A 156 -0.70 5.96 -3.41
CA GLN A 156 -2.00 6.60 -3.53
C GLN A 156 -3.05 5.70 -4.18
N LEU A 157 -2.68 4.89 -5.16
CA LEU A 157 -3.56 3.88 -5.75
C LEU A 157 -3.93 2.80 -4.72
N LEU A 158 -2.96 2.32 -3.94
CA LEU A 158 -3.16 1.26 -2.94
C LEU A 158 -4.05 1.71 -1.77
N ILE A 159 -4.13 3.01 -1.46
CA ILE A 159 -4.97 3.55 -0.38
C ILE A 159 -6.31 4.13 -0.86
N ASP A 160 -6.69 3.94 -2.14
CA ASP A 160 -7.87 4.61 -2.74
C ASP A 160 -7.80 6.14 -2.57
N GLY A 161 -6.63 6.70 -2.88
CA GLY A 161 -6.28 8.10 -2.70
C GLY A 161 -6.86 9.03 -3.77
N ASN A 162 -6.44 10.30 -3.73
CA ASN A 162 -7.01 11.32 -4.60
C ASN A 162 -6.58 11.13 -6.08
N LEU A 163 -7.56 10.95 -6.97
CA LEU A 163 -7.32 10.74 -8.41
C LEU A 163 -6.53 11.88 -9.09
N SER A 164 -6.75 13.13 -8.70
CA SER A 164 -5.99 14.27 -9.24
C SER A 164 -4.52 14.20 -8.83
N TYR A 165 -4.26 13.82 -7.57
CA TYR A 165 -2.90 13.67 -7.07
C TYR A 165 -2.20 12.47 -7.73
N ILE A 166 -2.89 11.33 -7.88
CA ILE A 166 -2.38 10.18 -8.63
C ILE A 166 -2.00 10.60 -10.05
N ARG A 167 -2.90 11.32 -10.75
CA ARG A 167 -2.64 11.80 -12.11
C ARG A 167 -1.42 12.70 -12.18
N GLU A 168 -1.30 13.65 -11.24
CA GLU A 168 -0.13 14.54 -11.16
C GLU A 168 1.17 13.75 -11.02
N LYS A 169 1.23 12.78 -10.10
CA LYS A 169 2.44 11.97 -9.88
C LYS A 169 2.80 11.12 -11.08
N LEU A 170 1.81 10.49 -11.74
CA LEU A 170 2.02 9.77 -12.98
C LEU A 170 2.56 10.67 -14.09
N GLN A 171 2.00 11.87 -14.26
CA GLN A 171 2.46 12.84 -15.25
C GLN A 171 3.90 13.32 -14.97
N SER A 172 4.22 13.60 -13.71
CA SER A 172 5.58 13.97 -13.30
C SER A 172 6.56 12.82 -13.55
N GLY A 173 6.21 11.58 -13.21
CA GLY A 173 7.04 10.40 -13.50
C GLY A 173 7.33 10.24 -15.00
N LEU A 174 6.32 10.35 -15.86
CA LEU A 174 6.48 10.29 -17.32
C LEU A 174 7.38 11.42 -17.87
N ARG A 175 7.24 12.64 -17.33
CA ARG A 175 8.10 13.76 -17.71
C ARG A 175 9.56 13.50 -17.36
N ARG A 176 9.83 12.96 -16.16
CA ARG A 176 11.16 12.58 -15.70
C ARG A 176 11.77 11.47 -16.56
N LEU A 177 11.01 10.42 -16.88
CA LEU A 177 11.44 9.38 -17.82
C LEU A 177 11.81 9.97 -19.19
N THR A 178 11.01 10.90 -19.70
CA THR A 178 11.30 11.58 -20.97
C THR A 178 12.60 12.39 -20.88
N GLY A 179 12.83 13.09 -19.77
CA GLY A 179 14.08 13.82 -19.51
C GLY A 179 15.30 12.91 -19.47
N ALA A 180 15.19 11.75 -18.81
CA ALA A 180 16.27 10.75 -18.79
C ALA A 180 16.63 10.27 -20.21
N LEU A 181 15.63 9.94 -21.02
CA LEU A 181 15.83 9.50 -22.40
C LEU A 181 16.44 10.61 -23.27
N TYR A 182 16.04 11.86 -23.05
CA TYR A 182 16.61 13.01 -23.75
C TYR A 182 18.11 13.18 -23.49
N GLU A 183 18.54 13.01 -22.23
CA GLU A 183 19.97 13.04 -21.90
C GLU A 183 20.76 11.95 -22.63
N GLY A 184 20.21 10.74 -22.74
CA GLY A 184 20.80 9.65 -23.52
C GLY A 184 20.86 9.95 -25.02
N VAL A 185 19.79 10.48 -25.61
CA VAL A 185 19.74 10.82 -27.04
C VAL A 185 20.70 11.97 -27.40
N ARG A 186 20.87 12.95 -26.51
CA ARG A 186 21.66 14.15 -26.79
C ARG A 186 23.17 13.95 -26.68
N GLU A 187 23.62 13.09 -25.76
CA GLU A 187 25.02 13.06 -25.30
C GLU A 187 25.70 11.67 -25.41
N SER A 188 24.97 10.62 -25.81
CA SER A 188 25.54 9.28 -26.01
C SER A 188 26.20 9.12 -27.38
N ASP A 189 27.26 8.32 -27.45
CA ASP A 189 27.87 7.87 -28.71
C ASP A 189 26.93 6.95 -29.53
N THR A 190 25.89 6.38 -28.89
CA THR A 190 24.89 5.49 -29.52
C THR A 190 23.46 5.95 -29.20
N PRO A 191 23.04 7.15 -29.66
CA PRO A 191 21.79 7.79 -29.24
C PRO A 191 20.53 7.03 -29.70
N THR A 192 20.65 6.21 -30.75
CA THR A 192 19.56 5.36 -31.26
C THR A 192 19.09 4.32 -30.24
N MET A 193 19.95 3.87 -29.32
CA MET A 193 19.57 2.94 -28.25
C MET A 193 18.59 3.53 -27.24
N PHE A 194 18.50 4.87 -27.18
CA PHE A 194 17.61 5.60 -26.28
C PHE A 194 16.40 6.21 -27.01
N SER A 195 16.23 5.92 -28.31
CA SER A 195 15.13 6.42 -29.12
C SER A 195 13.95 5.45 -29.14
N PHE A 196 12.89 5.79 -28.40
CA PHE A 196 11.69 4.98 -28.22
C PHE A 196 10.49 5.49 -29.06
N LYS A 197 10.75 6.11 -30.22
CA LYS A 197 9.70 6.73 -31.07
C LYS A 197 8.61 5.76 -31.56
N GLY A 198 8.81 4.45 -31.43
CA GLY A 198 7.84 3.40 -31.76
C GLY A 198 7.25 2.66 -30.56
N THR A 199 7.47 3.13 -29.32
CA THR A 199 6.97 2.43 -28.13
C THR A 199 5.46 2.55 -28.02
N TYR A 200 4.79 1.40 -28.03
CA TYR A 200 3.35 1.27 -27.85
C TYR A 200 2.96 1.48 -26.39
N PHE A 201 1.85 2.18 -26.17
CA PHE A 201 1.23 2.29 -24.86
C PHE A 201 0.06 1.30 -24.82
N PRO A 202 0.02 0.38 -23.83
CA PRO A 202 -0.99 -0.66 -23.80
C PRO A 202 -2.40 -0.09 -23.65
N ASP A 203 -3.35 -0.72 -24.32
CA ASP A 203 -4.77 -0.43 -24.26
C ASP A 203 -5.59 -1.68 -23.86
N GLU A 204 -6.91 -1.52 -23.68
CA GLU A 204 -7.78 -2.60 -23.21
C GLU A 204 -7.82 -3.83 -24.14
N ASN A 205 -7.36 -3.70 -25.40
CA ASN A 205 -7.25 -4.82 -26.31
C ASN A 205 -6.09 -5.76 -25.98
N ASP A 206 -5.10 -5.33 -25.19
CA ASP A 206 -3.95 -6.15 -24.77
C ASP A 206 -4.24 -7.09 -23.60
N ARG A 207 -5.36 -6.91 -22.89
CA ARG A 207 -5.70 -7.70 -21.68
C ARG A 207 -6.26 -9.10 -21.96
N ARG A 208 -6.19 -9.58 -23.21
CA ARG A 208 -6.81 -10.85 -23.64
C ARG A 208 -5.97 -12.08 -23.34
#